data_AF-A0A3S3GL41-F1
#
_entry.id   AF-A0A3S3GL41-F1
#
_cell.length_a   1.000
_cell.length_b   1.000
_cell.length_c   1.000
_cell.angle_alpha   90.00
_cell.angle_beta   90.00
_cell.angle_gamma   90.00
#
_symmetry.space_group_name_H-M   'P 1'
#
loop_
_entity.id
_entity.type
_entity.pdbx_description
1 polymer ?
#
loop_
_entity_poly.entity_id
_entity_poly.type
_entity_poly.pdbx_seq_one_letter_code
_entity_poly.pdbx_strand_id
1 'polypeptide(L)'
;MFVITFYSYKGGVGRTMALMNTAAELTKRGRRVLILDFDLEAPGISTYRPFQHSSECPGIVDYVSEFAETLKAPNASDFIVECSFSTDGEIRPVWAFPAGRRGESYGAKLASIDWQDLYVNRDGYLLFEDLRQQLKDDHRNFDYVLVDSRTGYTDVGGICTRQLADVVVVMFFPNEQNIFGLESIASEIRIDSLIRSRKTELLFVPSNVPDLDDEEGILKHMMELASERLKYDEASAVIHHYDSMSLIDQSIFTLSRPNSRLAEEYRGLTKSIVQLNIEDREGALSSLQRLRRHLEYGEGRNGRRRADSKPWDTKTIGLLDEIGRIHSADGEVAWVLATVYKSLGNLSNELNALNDALTAGYNSANVHLRRAFNLMSQSRVAEARDDLLAVVASETTRPIELTSAIEALRAIDPDWYRALEVSPALLNLESSDLSRLSEVLMTETNGLKIAYKIFERSLINNEQATNDFVRNHFALTLIGLGQFADAVSFISSDRSELVSGGDTPAIFNFAMAEWGLNGTPPYELITYLVSSDKKEISPHGANYFQCLALCYALSDDYTTARSYIANAKRSLGPGRIFSSWRYRYVDRDSMIEDLEEMDRSLQAGQIKPPFLNSNREYLH
;
A
#
# COMPACT_ATOMS: atom_id res chain seq x y z
N MET A 1 -17.43 15.54 10.65
CA MET A 1 -17.04 16.11 11.97
C MET A 1 -16.91 14.96 12.95
N PHE A 2 -15.72 14.77 13.53
CA PHE A 2 -15.39 13.66 14.42
C PHE A 2 -15.06 14.16 15.83
N VAL A 3 -15.83 13.75 16.85
CA VAL A 3 -15.73 14.26 18.22
C VAL A 3 -14.95 13.30 19.11
N ILE A 4 -13.88 13.78 19.73
CA ILE A 4 -12.99 13.02 20.59
C ILE A 4 -13.02 13.63 21.98
N THR A 5 -13.44 12.85 22.97
CA THR A 5 -13.41 13.27 24.37
C THR A 5 -12.18 12.69 25.05
N PHE A 6 -11.34 13.55 25.60
CA PHE A 6 -10.30 13.15 26.52
C PHE A 6 -10.95 13.05 27.90
N TYR A 7 -10.76 11.91 28.57
CA TYR A 7 -11.39 11.61 29.86
C TYR A 7 -10.42 10.89 30.81
N SER A 8 -10.58 11.13 32.11
CA SER A 8 -9.89 10.37 33.15
C SER A 8 -10.71 10.30 34.43
N TYR A 9 -10.56 9.22 35.19
CA TYR A 9 -11.24 9.08 36.48
C TYR A 9 -10.64 10.02 37.55
N LYS A 10 -9.31 10.13 37.58
CA LYS A 10 -8.58 11.06 38.45
C LYS A 10 -7.89 12.16 37.67
N GLY A 11 -7.70 13.30 38.35
CA GLY A 11 -6.89 14.42 37.84
C GLY A 11 -5.40 14.13 37.89
N GLY A 12 -4.63 14.98 37.18
CA GLY A 12 -3.16 14.90 37.18
C GLY A 12 -2.56 13.88 36.21
N VAL A 13 -3.36 13.26 35.33
CA VAL A 13 -2.89 12.26 34.35
C VAL A 13 -2.47 12.85 33.00
N GLY A 14 -2.49 14.18 32.85
CA GLY A 14 -2.03 14.86 31.63
C GLY A 14 -3.08 14.99 30.51
N ARG A 15 -4.37 14.91 30.83
CA ARG A 15 -5.49 14.96 29.88
C ARG A 15 -5.47 16.17 28.93
N THR A 16 -5.49 17.38 29.48
CA THR A 16 -5.45 18.64 28.69
C THR A 16 -4.18 18.72 27.84
N MET A 17 -3.04 18.23 28.34
CA MET A 17 -1.79 18.23 27.61
C MET A 17 -1.83 17.28 26.41
N ALA A 18 -2.36 16.07 26.57
CA ALA A 18 -2.55 15.14 25.47
C ALA A 18 -3.49 15.71 24.41
N LEU A 19 -4.58 16.36 24.84
CA LEU A 19 -5.52 17.04 23.96
C LEU A 19 -4.84 18.16 23.16
N MET A 20 -4.05 19.03 23.80
CA MET A 20 -3.34 20.13 23.14
C MET A 20 -2.32 19.65 22.11
N ASN A 21 -1.54 18.61 22.45
CA ASN A 21 -0.56 18.04 21.52
C ASN A 21 -1.25 17.35 20.34
N THR A 22 -2.37 16.67 20.58
CA THR A 22 -3.20 16.07 19.52
C THR A 22 -3.80 17.13 18.60
N ALA A 23 -4.31 18.24 19.18
CA ALA A 23 -4.84 19.37 18.40
C ALA A 23 -3.78 19.97 17.47
N ALA A 24 -2.56 20.17 17.99
CA ALA A 24 -1.44 20.69 17.23
C ALA A 24 -1.02 19.73 16.10
N GLU A 25 -0.98 18.42 16.35
CA GLU A 25 -0.67 17.42 15.34
C GLU A 25 -1.73 17.35 14.23
N LEU A 26 -3.01 17.35 14.58
CA LEU A 26 -4.10 17.38 13.60
C LEU A 26 -4.06 18.66 12.76
N THR A 27 -3.85 19.81 13.39
CA THR A 27 -3.75 21.12 12.71
C THR A 27 -2.54 21.18 11.79
N LYS A 28 -1.39 20.65 12.22
CA LYS A 28 -0.18 20.52 11.39
C LYS A 28 -0.44 19.70 10.12
N ARG A 29 -1.30 18.69 10.19
CA ARG A 29 -1.73 17.89 9.04
C ARG A 29 -2.85 18.56 8.22
N GLY A 30 -3.17 19.81 8.48
CA GLY A 30 -4.16 20.59 7.71
C GLY A 30 -5.61 20.34 8.10
N ARG A 31 -5.88 19.68 9.23
CA ARG A 31 -7.26 19.47 9.73
C ARG A 31 -7.74 20.72 10.47
N ARG A 32 -9.04 21.01 10.37
CA ARG A 32 -9.70 22.09 11.09
C ARG A 32 -10.19 21.56 12.44
N VAL A 33 -9.58 22.06 13.52
CA VAL A 33 -9.75 21.52 14.87
C VAL A 33 -10.45 22.54 15.76
N LEU A 34 -11.55 22.13 16.39
CA LEU A 34 -12.21 22.86 17.46
C LEU A 34 -11.92 22.19 18.80
N ILE A 35 -11.58 22.97 19.81
CA ILE A 35 -11.35 22.49 21.18
C ILE A 35 -12.47 22.98 22.09
N LEU A 36 -13.12 22.10 22.85
CA LEU A 36 -14.15 22.41 23.83
C LEU A 36 -13.60 22.22 25.24
N ASP A 37 -13.61 23.27 26.06
CA ASP A 37 -13.19 23.21 27.46
C ASP A 37 -14.39 22.89 28.38
N PHE A 38 -14.67 21.60 28.55
CA PHE A 38 -15.72 21.09 29.43
C PHE A 38 -15.22 20.84 30.87
N ASP A 39 -13.96 21.16 31.21
CA ASP A 39 -13.50 21.19 32.59
C ASP A 39 -13.90 22.54 33.24
N LEU A 40 -15.20 22.67 33.51
CA LEU A 40 -15.79 23.93 33.93
C LEU A 40 -15.31 24.37 35.32
N GLU A 41 -14.97 23.43 36.20
CA GLU A 41 -14.50 23.72 37.56
C GLU A 41 -13.04 24.20 37.58
N ALA A 42 -12.19 23.63 36.72
CA ALA A 42 -10.77 23.92 36.66
C ALA A 42 -10.28 23.93 35.19
N PRO A 43 -10.65 24.95 34.39
CA PRO A 43 -10.28 25.03 32.97
C PRO A 43 -8.77 24.97 32.74
N GLY A 44 -8.34 24.18 31.78
CA GLY A 44 -6.92 24.07 31.45
C GLY A 44 -6.53 24.80 30.16
N ILE A 45 -7.49 25.14 29.29
CA ILE A 45 -7.15 25.46 27.89
C ILE A 45 -6.57 26.85 27.75
N SER A 46 -7.17 27.85 28.40
CA SER A 46 -6.74 29.25 28.30
C SER A 46 -5.36 29.53 28.90
N THR A 47 -4.76 28.61 29.65
CA THR A 47 -3.40 28.80 30.20
C THR A 47 -2.31 28.56 29.15
N TYR A 48 -2.62 27.84 28.06
CA TYR A 48 -1.70 27.66 26.93
C TYR A 48 -1.60 28.95 26.11
N ARG A 49 -0.37 29.35 25.75
CA ARG A 49 -0.09 30.62 25.03
C ARG A 49 -1.01 30.88 23.82
N PRO A 50 -1.26 29.91 22.92
CA PRO A 50 -2.17 30.11 21.78
C PRO A 50 -3.60 30.49 22.15
N PHE A 51 -4.05 30.19 23.37
CA PHE A 51 -5.44 30.28 23.81
C PHE A 51 -5.67 31.31 24.92
N GLN A 52 -4.67 32.12 25.29
CA GLN A 52 -4.78 33.04 26.44
C GLN A 52 -5.98 33.98 26.37
N HIS A 53 -6.26 34.55 25.19
CA HIS A 53 -7.39 35.47 25.00
C HIS A 53 -8.77 34.77 25.11
N SER A 54 -8.84 33.45 24.96
CA SER A 54 -10.10 32.71 25.11
C SER A 54 -10.68 32.80 26.53
N SER A 55 -9.86 33.13 27.54
CA SER A 55 -10.31 33.34 28.92
C SER A 55 -11.26 34.53 29.09
N GLU A 56 -11.22 35.51 28.18
CA GLU A 56 -12.04 36.74 28.24
C GLU A 56 -13.36 36.59 27.47
N CYS A 57 -13.48 35.49 26.71
CA CYS A 57 -14.59 35.22 25.80
C CYS A 57 -15.70 34.42 26.48
N PRO A 58 -16.97 34.57 26.04
CA PRO A 58 -18.05 33.71 26.50
C PRO A 58 -17.79 32.26 26.05
N GLY A 59 -18.32 31.31 26.81
CA GLY A 59 -18.03 29.89 26.60
C GLY A 59 -19.16 28.97 27.05
N ILE A 60 -18.85 27.71 27.37
CA ILE A 60 -19.85 26.67 27.66
C ILE A 60 -20.78 27.07 28.82
N VAL A 61 -20.23 27.64 29.89
CA VAL A 61 -21.05 28.15 31.01
C VAL A 61 -22.00 29.24 30.54
N ASP A 62 -21.55 30.16 29.71
CA ASP A 62 -22.38 31.25 29.19
C ASP A 62 -23.46 30.71 28.23
N TYR A 63 -23.10 29.77 27.35
CA TYR A 63 -24.02 29.10 26.41
C TYR A 63 -25.14 28.36 27.14
N VAL A 64 -24.80 27.56 28.16
CA VAL A 64 -25.78 26.82 28.96
C VAL A 64 -26.62 27.76 29.82
N SER A 65 -26.03 28.82 30.37
CA SER A 65 -26.77 29.83 31.15
C SER A 65 -27.80 30.56 30.29
N GLU A 66 -27.43 30.99 29.09
CA GLU A 66 -28.34 31.66 28.16
C GLU A 66 -29.49 30.75 27.74
N PHE A 67 -29.23 29.48 27.47
CA PHE A 67 -30.28 28.49 27.25
C PHE A 67 -31.19 28.33 28.48
N ALA A 68 -30.62 28.20 29.68
CA ALA A 68 -31.39 28.01 30.90
C ALA A 68 -32.33 29.19 31.22
N GLU A 69 -31.95 30.40 30.81
CA GLU A 69 -32.73 31.63 30.94
C GLU A 69 -33.79 31.79 29.85
N THR A 70 -33.47 31.44 28.60
CA THR A 70 -34.31 31.74 27.42
C THR A 70 -35.11 30.54 26.88
N LEU A 71 -34.72 29.31 27.26
CA LEU A 71 -35.18 28.03 26.71
C LEU A 71 -35.04 27.96 25.18
N LYS A 72 -34.10 28.70 24.61
CA LYS A 72 -33.76 28.71 23.18
C LYS A 72 -32.27 28.45 23.04
N ALA A 73 -31.90 27.48 22.21
CA ALA A 73 -30.49 27.18 21.97
C ALA A 73 -29.81 28.42 21.36
N PRO A 74 -28.75 28.97 22.01
CA PRO A 74 -27.97 30.05 21.43
C PRO A 74 -27.27 29.59 20.15
N ASN A 75 -26.82 30.55 19.35
CA ASN A 75 -25.95 30.23 18.21
C ASN A 75 -24.54 29.88 18.72
N ALA A 76 -24.15 28.61 18.61
CA ALA A 76 -22.88 28.08 19.05
C ALA A 76 -21.68 28.83 18.43
N SER A 77 -21.81 29.33 17.19
CA SER A 77 -20.73 30.05 16.52
C SER A 77 -20.28 31.31 17.29
N ASP A 78 -21.19 31.94 18.04
CA ASP A 78 -20.94 33.18 18.80
C ASP A 78 -20.02 32.96 20.02
N PHE A 79 -19.85 31.69 20.43
CA PHE A 79 -19.03 31.28 21.57
C PHE A 79 -17.69 30.66 21.14
N ILE A 80 -17.41 30.59 19.83
CA ILE A 80 -16.18 30.00 19.30
C ILE A 80 -15.19 31.09 18.94
N VAL A 81 -14.00 31.00 19.54
CA VAL A 81 -12.88 31.92 19.36
C VAL A 81 -11.85 31.31 18.43
N GLU A 82 -11.33 32.12 17.50
CA GLU A 82 -10.19 31.73 16.67
C GLU A 82 -8.87 32.01 17.39
N CYS A 83 -8.03 30.98 17.41
CA CYS A 83 -6.67 30.97 17.93
C CYS A 83 -5.73 30.50 16.81
N SER A 84 -4.43 30.37 17.09
CA SER A 84 -3.49 29.87 16.08
C SER A 84 -2.33 29.06 16.65
N PHE A 85 -1.93 28.03 15.91
CA PHE A 85 -0.68 27.32 16.12
C PHE A 85 0.38 27.79 15.12
N SER A 86 1.63 27.86 15.56
CA SER A 86 2.79 28.01 14.68
C SER A 86 3.37 26.62 14.40
N THR A 87 3.14 26.09 13.20
CA THR A 87 3.57 24.75 12.75
C THR A 87 4.53 24.89 11.58
N ASP A 88 5.76 24.38 11.70
CA ASP A 88 6.76 24.38 10.61
C ASP A 88 7.01 25.76 9.96
N GLY A 89 6.89 26.83 10.75
CA GLY A 89 7.05 28.22 10.30
C GLY A 89 5.79 28.86 9.70
N GLU A 90 4.69 28.12 9.64
CA GLU A 90 3.39 28.62 9.16
C GLU A 90 2.39 28.78 10.32
N ILE A 91 1.61 29.86 10.28
CA ILE A 91 0.53 30.09 11.24
C ILE A 91 -0.73 29.41 10.69
N ARG A 92 -1.29 28.48 11.47
CA ARG A 92 -2.50 27.73 11.11
C ARG A 92 -3.59 27.99 12.15
N PRO A 93 -4.85 28.21 11.72
CA PRO A 93 -5.95 28.47 12.64
C PRO A 93 -6.31 27.20 13.42
N VAL A 94 -6.66 27.41 14.69
CA VAL A 94 -7.28 26.42 15.58
C VAL A 94 -8.35 27.15 16.37
N TRP A 95 -9.48 26.52 16.65
CA TRP A 95 -10.59 27.18 17.32
C TRP A 95 -10.82 26.64 18.72
N ALA A 96 -11.34 27.47 19.61
CA ALA A 96 -11.71 27.09 20.96
C ALA A 96 -13.13 27.54 21.29
N PHE A 97 -13.90 26.64 21.89
CA PHE A 97 -15.11 26.92 22.65
C PHE A 97 -14.70 26.88 24.13
N PRO A 98 -14.31 28.01 24.74
CA PRO A 98 -13.77 28.04 26.09
C PRO A 98 -14.83 27.65 27.12
N ALA A 99 -14.41 27.39 28.36
CA ALA A 99 -15.33 27.05 29.43
C ALA A 99 -16.26 28.24 29.78
N GLY A 100 -15.78 29.47 29.61
CA GLY A 100 -16.54 30.69 29.85
C GLY A 100 -15.65 31.85 30.27
N ARG A 101 -16.23 33.05 30.30
CA ARG A 101 -15.51 34.27 30.64
C ARG A 101 -14.99 34.21 32.08
N ARG A 102 -13.67 34.23 32.24
CA ARG A 102 -12.97 34.23 33.54
C ARG A 102 -13.14 35.60 34.19
N GLY A 103 -13.80 35.63 35.33
CA GLY A 103 -14.05 36.84 36.10
C GLY A 103 -14.79 36.51 37.39
N GLU A 104 -15.07 37.52 38.22
CA GLU A 104 -15.70 37.34 39.54
C GLU A 104 -17.05 36.62 39.47
N SER A 105 -17.79 36.78 38.36
CA SER A 105 -19.10 36.14 38.17
C SER A 105 -19.04 34.69 37.68
N TYR A 106 -17.89 34.18 37.23
CA TYR A 106 -17.81 32.84 36.60
C TYR A 106 -18.26 31.74 37.56
N GLY A 107 -17.74 31.75 38.80
CA GLY A 107 -18.09 30.74 39.80
C GLY A 107 -19.57 30.76 40.17
N ALA A 108 -20.15 31.97 40.28
CA ALA A 108 -21.58 32.13 40.58
C ALA A 108 -22.47 31.60 39.44
N LYS A 109 -22.11 31.90 38.17
CA LYS A 109 -22.83 31.36 37.00
C LYS A 109 -22.75 29.84 36.96
N LEU A 110 -21.55 29.27 37.08
CA LEU A 110 -21.38 27.81 37.08
C LEU A 110 -22.19 27.13 38.19
N ALA A 111 -22.16 27.68 39.41
CA ALA A 111 -22.90 27.13 40.54
C ALA A 111 -24.43 27.24 40.38
N SER A 112 -24.92 28.15 39.51
CA SER A 112 -26.34 28.30 39.23
C SER A 112 -26.89 27.29 38.22
N ILE A 113 -26.01 26.58 37.50
CA ILE A 113 -26.42 25.56 36.52
C ILE A 113 -26.76 24.26 37.25
N ASP A 114 -28.05 23.96 37.33
CA ASP A 114 -28.55 22.66 37.76
C ASP A 114 -28.60 21.70 36.55
N TRP A 115 -27.56 20.87 36.41
CA TRP A 115 -27.44 19.91 35.31
C TRP A 115 -28.54 18.85 35.32
N GLN A 116 -29.02 18.47 36.50
CA GLN A 116 -30.08 17.47 36.65
C GLN A 116 -31.41 18.06 36.19
N ASP A 117 -31.77 19.26 36.65
CA ASP A 117 -32.98 19.97 36.19
C ASP A 117 -32.92 20.26 34.69
N LEU A 118 -31.75 20.66 34.18
CA LEU A 118 -31.53 20.91 32.76
C LEU A 118 -31.88 19.68 31.91
N TYR A 119 -31.39 18.50 32.28
CA TYR A 119 -31.62 17.27 31.52
C TYR A 119 -33.02 16.66 31.72
N VAL A 120 -33.56 16.75 32.93
CA VAL A 120 -34.85 16.10 33.25
C VAL A 120 -36.04 16.97 32.84
N ASN A 121 -35.95 18.29 33.03
CA ASN A 121 -37.10 19.19 32.94
C ASN A 121 -36.98 20.28 31.86
N ARG A 122 -35.80 20.53 31.29
CA ARG A 122 -35.56 21.65 30.36
C ARG A 122 -34.93 21.25 29.03
N ASP A 123 -35.19 20.03 28.56
CA ASP A 123 -34.72 19.55 27.26
C ASP A 123 -33.20 19.66 27.04
N GLY A 124 -32.41 19.55 28.11
CA GLY A 124 -30.94 19.62 28.05
C GLY A 124 -30.31 18.61 27.09
N TYR A 125 -30.92 17.43 26.93
CA TYR A 125 -30.49 16.47 25.92
C TYR A 125 -30.56 17.08 24.50
N LEU A 126 -31.68 17.74 24.15
CA LEU A 126 -31.86 18.37 22.85
C LEU A 126 -30.92 19.56 22.66
N LEU A 127 -30.62 20.34 23.71
CA LEU A 127 -29.64 21.42 23.66
C LEU A 127 -28.27 20.93 23.14
N PHE A 128 -27.78 19.79 23.64
CA PHE A 128 -26.46 19.29 23.26
C PHE A 128 -26.46 18.52 21.93
N GLU A 129 -27.59 17.92 21.52
CA GLU A 129 -27.74 17.43 20.14
C GLU A 129 -27.77 18.59 19.13
N ASP A 130 -28.48 19.67 19.46
CA ASP A 130 -28.53 20.88 18.66
C ASP A 130 -27.14 21.54 18.60
N LEU A 131 -26.43 21.66 19.72
CA LEU A 131 -25.02 22.10 19.73
C LEU A 131 -24.18 21.25 18.78
N ARG A 132 -24.24 19.92 18.87
CA ARG A 132 -23.46 19.03 18.00
C ARG A 132 -23.81 19.25 16.52
N GLN A 133 -25.09 19.46 16.19
CA GLN A 133 -25.51 19.75 14.82
C GLN A 133 -25.02 21.13 14.35
N GLN A 134 -25.14 22.16 15.18
CA GLN A 134 -24.60 23.49 14.90
C GLN A 134 -23.10 23.46 14.64
N LEU A 135 -22.32 22.71 15.45
CA LEU A 135 -20.87 22.55 15.24
C LEU A 135 -20.54 21.82 13.93
N LYS A 136 -21.37 20.85 13.54
CA LYS A 136 -21.21 20.10 12.28
C LYS A 136 -21.48 20.97 11.05
N ASP A 137 -22.50 21.83 11.15
CA ASP A 137 -22.96 22.69 10.05
C ASP A 137 -22.28 24.07 10.04
N ASP A 138 -21.40 24.34 11.00
CA ASP A 138 -20.66 25.60 11.10
C ASP A 138 -19.85 25.86 9.83
N HIS A 139 -19.87 27.11 9.35
CA HIS A 139 -19.17 27.55 8.14
C HIS A 139 -17.64 27.27 8.15
N ARG A 140 -17.03 27.12 9.33
CA ARG A 140 -15.63 26.72 9.48
C ARG A 140 -15.39 25.26 9.12
N ASN A 141 -16.43 24.41 9.08
CA ASN A 141 -16.40 23.01 8.67
C ASN A 141 -15.38 22.18 9.48
N PHE A 142 -15.58 22.04 10.80
CA PHE A 142 -14.63 21.33 11.65
C PHE A 142 -14.51 19.84 11.29
N ASP A 143 -13.27 19.40 11.05
CA ASP A 143 -12.96 18.00 10.79
C ASP A 143 -12.94 17.24 12.13
N TYR A 144 -12.34 17.84 13.16
CA TYR A 144 -12.23 17.28 14.51
C TYR A 144 -12.70 18.25 15.59
N VAL A 145 -13.39 17.72 16.58
CA VAL A 145 -13.76 18.42 17.82
C VAL A 145 -13.15 17.68 19.00
N LEU A 146 -12.30 18.34 19.77
CA LEU A 146 -11.62 17.75 20.93
C LEU A 146 -12.23 18.29 22.21
N VAL A 147 -12.72 17.42 23.08
CA VAL A 147 -13.38 17.79 24.34
C VAL A 147 -12.45 17.49 25.51
N ASP A 148 -12.11 18.51 26.30
CA ASP A 148 -11.48 18.34 27.61
C ASP A 148 -12.57 18.14 28.65
N SER A 149 -12.82 16.89 29.08
CA SER A 149 -13.91 16.61 30.03
C SER A 149 -13.58 17.03 31.46
N ARG A 150 -14.53 16.95 32.40
CA ARG A 150 -14.20 16.90 33.84
C ARG A 150 -13.74 15.50 34.27
N THR A 151 -12.99 15.39 35.37
CA THR A 151 -12.57 14.09 35.94
C THR A 151 -13.65 13.49 36.85
N GLY A 152 -13.74 12.15 36.89
CA GLY A 152 -14.60 11.42 37.83
C GLY A 152 -16.06 11.29 37.38
N TYR A 153 -16.91 10.76 38.27
CA TYR A 153 -18.36 10.65 38.02
C TYR A 153 -19.01 12.03 38.17
N THR A 154 -19.27 12.70 37.05
CA THR A 154 -19.95 13.99 37.02
C THR A 154 -21.05 13.96 35.96
N ASP A 155 -22.13 14.70 36.18
CA ASP A 155 -23.24 14.78 35.21
C ASP A 155 -22.74 15.32 33.85
N VAL A 156 -21.84 16.30 33.90
CA VAL A 156 -21.12 16.86 32.74
C VAL A 156 -20.26 15.81 32.03
N GLY A 157 -19.64 14.89 32.78
CA GLY A 157 -18.86 13.79 32.23
C GLY A 157 -19.69 12.85 31.34
N GLY A 158 -20.96 12.62 31.69
CA GLY A 158 -21.88 11.82 30.88
C GLY A 158 -22.16 12.46 29.51
N ILE A 159 -22.30 13.79 29.48
CA ILE A 159 -22.48 14.57 28.24
C ILE A 159 -21.28 14.36 27.31
N CYS A 160 -20.08 14.53 27.86
CA CYS A 160 -18.83 14.46 27.10
C CYS A 160 -18.55 13.04 26.58
N THR A 161 -18.79 12.02 27.40
CA THR A 161 -18.35 10.64 27.12
C THR A 161 -19.37 9.77 26.39
N ARG A 162 -20.68 10.07 26.49
CA ARG A 162 -21.74 9.25 25.89
C ARG A 162 -22.56 9.98 24.83
N GLN A 163 -22.84 11.28 25.03
CA GLN A 163 -23.67 12.04 24.09
C GLN A 163 -22.83 12.64 22.95
N LEU A 164 -21.78 13.39 23.28
CA LEU A 164 -21.00 14.13 22.31
C LEU A 164 -19.94 13.27 21.59
N ALA A 165 -19.30 12.32 22.27
CA ALA A 165 -18.13 11.59 21.76
C ALA A 165 -18.43 10.54 20.67
N ASP A 166 -17.69 10.59 19.58
CA ASP A 166 -17.49 9.45 18.68
C ASP A 166 -16.39 8.52 19.24
N VAL A 167 -15.38 9.10 19.90
CA VAL A 167 -14.29 8.38 20.60
C VAL A 167 -14.05 8.96 21.98
N VAL A 168 -13.80 8.11 22.97
CA VAL A 168 -13.30 8.53 24.29
C VAL A 168 -11.87 8.01 24.48
N VAL A 169 -10.93 8.95 24.64
CA VAL A 169 -9.55 8.69 25.04
C VAL A 169 -9.51 8.61 26.56
N VAL A 170 -9.49 7.38 27.07
CA VAL A 170 -9.49 7.07 28.50
C VAL A 170 -8.06 7.07 29.02
N MET A 171 -7.66 8.17 29.65
CA MET A 171 -6.34 8.34 30.24
C MET A 171 -6.31 7.94 31.71
N PHE A 172 -5.27 7.22 32.11
CA PHE A 172 -5.12 6.81 33.51
C PHE A 172 -3.68 6.53 33.90
N PHE A 173 -3.36 6.74 35.18
CA PHE A 173 -2.17 6.17 35.78
C PHE A 173 -2.48 4.70 36.15
N PRO A 174 -1.61 3.71 35.82
CA PRO A 174 -1.89 2.29 36.01
C PRO A 174 -1.81 1.89 37.49
N ASN A 175 -2.82 2.29 38.27
CA ASN A 175 -3.02 1.89 39.65
C ASN A 175 -4.45 1.36 39.86
N GLU A 176 -4.65 0.63 40.96
CA GLU A 176 -5.93 -0.03 41.26
C GLU A 176 -7.10 0.96 41.29
N GLN A 177 -6.89 2.12 41.93
CA GLN A 177 -7.94 3.12 42.06
C GLN A 177 -8.45 3.64 40.71
N ASN A 178 -7.55 3.91 39.76
CA ASN A 178 -7.96 4.32 38.42
C ASN A 178 -8.63 3.17 37.66
N ILE A 179 -8.07 1.97 37.72
CA ILE A 179 -8.61 0.80 37.01
C ILE A 179 -10.04 0.50 37.47
N PHE A 180 -10.27 0.39 38.78
CA PHE A 180 -11.59 0.10 39.33
C PHE A 180 -12.58 1.24 39.09
N GLY A 181 -12.15 2.51 39.17
CA GLY A 181 -13.02 3.64 38.85
C GLY A 181 -13.40 3.71 37.37
N LEU A 182 -12.52 3.27 36.47
CA LEU A 182 -12.79 3.25 35.04
C LEU A 182 -13.64 2.06 34.59
N GLU A 183 -13.66 0.97 35.35
CA GLU A 183 -14.39 -0.26 34.99
C GLU A 183 -15.88 -0.01 34.75
N SER A 184 -16.55 0.76 35.63
CA SER A 184 -17.97 1.06 35.45
C SER A 184 -18.21 2.07 34.33
N ILE A 185 -17.39 3.12 34.21
CA ILE A 185 -17.51 4.12 33.12
C ILE A 185 -17.36 3.44 31.75
N ALA A 186 -16.34 2.62 31.58
CA ALA A 186 -16.11 1.89 30.33
C ALA A 186 -17.27 0.92 30.04
N SER A 187 -17.85 0.30 31.07
CA SER A 187 -19.02 -0.56 30.93
C SER A 187 -20.28 0.22 30.53
N GLU A 188 -20.53 1.38 31.13
CA GLU A 188 -21.66 2.25 30.79
C GLU A 188 -21.60 2.77 29.36
N ILE A 189 -20.43 3.24 28.90
CA ILE A 189 -20.25 3.71 27.51
C ILE A 189 -20.53 2.56 26.52
N ARG A 190 -20.04 1.34 26.82
CA ARG A 190 -20.29 0.16 25.99
C ARG A 190 -21.77 -0.22 25.97
N ILE A 191 -22.48 -0.17 27.09
CA ILE A 191 -23.92 -0.50 27.14
C ILE A 191 -24.72 0.53 26.33
N ASP A 192 -24.45 1.83 26.50
CA ASP A 192 -25.18 2.88 25.78
C ASP A 192 -24.96 2.77 24.26
N SER A 193 -23.76 2.37 23.84
CA SER A 193 -23.43 2.10 22.43
C SER A 193 -24.23 0.95 21.79
N LEU A 194 -24.82 0.06 22.58
CA LEU A 194 -25.69 -1.02 22.09
C LEU A 194 -27.15 -0.57 21.92
N ILE A 195 -27.54 0.51 22.60
CA ILE A 195 -28.91 1.03 22.63
C ILE A 195 -29.06 2.15 21.59
N ARG A 196 -28.03 2.98 21.42
CA ARG A 196 -27.99 4.06 20.44
C ARG A 196 -27.54 3.55 19.06
N SER A 197 -27.92 4.27 18.01
CA SER A 197 -27.47 3.99 16.64
C SER A 197 -25.99 4.33 16.42
N ARG A 198 -25.40 5.21 17.26
CA ARG A 198 -23.99 5.62 17.18
C ARG A 198 -23.17 4.88 18.23
N LYS A 199 -22.15 4.15 17.79
CA LYS A 199 -21.20 3.46 18.66
C LYS A 199 -20.07 4.41 19.06
N THR A 200 -19.83 4.58 20.36
CA THR A 200 -18.67 5.30 20.89
C THR A 200 -17.52 4.33 21.10
N GLU A 201 -16.36 4.59 20.49
CA GLU A 201 -15.16 3.77 20.67
C GLU A 201 -14.34 4.23 21.89
N LEU A 202 -13.64 3.30 22.53
CA LEU A 202 -12.78 3.58 23.68
C LEU A 202 -11.31 3.34 23.31
N LEU A 203 -10.45 4.35 23.53
CA LEU A 203 -9.00 4.23 23.43
C LEU A 203 -8.41 4.29 24.84
N PHE A 204 -7.80 3.20 25.30
CA PHE A 204 -7.17 3.14 26.62
C PHE A 204 -5.72 3.60 26.54
N VAL A 205 -5.38 4.63 27.32
CA VAL A 205 -4.09 5.30 27.29
C VAL A 205 -3.52 5.39 28.71
N PRO A 206 -2.74 4.40 29.14
CA PRO A 206 -1.89 4.52 30.31
C PRO A 206 -0.99 5.75 30.15
N SER A 207 -0.99 6.60 31.15
CA SER A 207 -0.39 7.93 31.09
C SER A 207 0.36 8.26 32.38
N ASN A 208 1.38 9.10 32.27
CA ASN A 208 2.33 9.34 33.34
C ASN A 208 2.98 8.04 33.83
N VAL A 209 3.19 7.08 32.90
CA VAL A 209 3.74 5.76 33.21
C VAL A 209 5.21 5.91 33.58
N PRO A 210 5.66 5.36 34.73
CA PRO A 210 7.06 5.43 35.11
C PRO A 210 7.95 4.77 34.05
N ASP A 211 9.08 5.40 33.78
CA ASP A 211 10.11 4.89 32.86
C ASP A 211 11.30 4.39 33.68
N LEU A 212 11.07 3.29 34.40
CA LEU A 212 12.00 2.68 35.35
C LEU A 212 12.05 1.17 35.12
N ASP A 213 13.10 0.52 35.63
CA ASP A 213 13.21 -0.93 35.62
C ASP A 213 12.09 -1.56 36.48
N ASP A 214 11.30 -2.45 35.88
CA ASP A 214 10.18 -3.16 36.52
C ASP A 214 10.61 -4.55 36.99
N GLU A 215 11.66 -4.65 37.80
CA GLU A 215 12.26 -5.93 38.24
C GLU A 215 11.25 -6.85 38.95
N GLU A 216 10.33 -6.25 39.70
CA GLU A 216 9.27 -6.94 40.44
C GLU A 216 7.99 -7.17 39.61
N GLY A 217 7.94 -6.69 38.36
CA GLY A 217 6.79 -6.85 37.47
C GLY A 217 5.53 -6.10 37.91
N ILE A 218 5.67 -5.03 38.70
CA ILE A 218 4.57 -4.24 39.26
C ILE A 218 3.81 -3.54 38.12
N LEU A 219 4.51 -2.81 37.26
CA LEU A 219 3.88 -2.10 36.15
C LEU A 219 3.23 -3.09 35.19
N LYS A 220 3.94 -4.17 34.86
CA LYS A 220 3.40 -5.25 34.03
C LYS A 220 2.09 -5.80 34.61
N HIS A 221 2.06 -6.14 35.90
CA HIS A 221 0.86 -6.66 36.56
C HIS A 221 -0.31 -5.66 36.51
N MET A 222 -0.06 -4.37 36.74
CA MET A 222 -1.10 -3.35 36.69
C MET A 222 -1.64 -3.13 35.28
N MET A 223 -0.80 -3.25 34.25
CA MET A 223 -1.21 -3.16 32.85
C MET A 223 -2.05 -4.38 32.43
N GLU A 224 -1.69 -5.58 32.89
CA GLU A 224 -2.48 -6.80 32.70
C GLU A 224 -3.84 -6.69 33.40
N LEU A 225 -3.86 -6.21 34.65
CA LEU A 225 -5.10 -5.97 35.40
C LEU A 225 -6.00 -4.95 34.70
N ALA A 226 -5.42 -3.86 34.18
CA ALA A 226 -6.15 -2.86 33.42
C ALA A 226 -6.76 -3.45 32.13
N SER A 227 -5.98 -4.22 31.37
CA SER A 227 -6.46 -4.92 30.16
C SER A 227 -7.64 -5.86 30.47
N GLU A 228 -7.52 -6.68 31.52
CA GLU A 228 -8.56 -7.62 31.93
C GLU A 228 -9.85 -6.90 32.36
N ARG A 229 -9.72 -5.94 33.29
CA ARG A 229 -10.87 -5.25 33.89
C ARG A 229 -11.55 -4.30 32.94
N LEU A 230 -10.75 -3.53 32.20
CA LEU A 230 -11.26 -2.55 31.24
C LEU A 230 -11.58 -3.20 29.90
N LYS A 231 -11.29 -4.49 29.68
CA LYS A 231 -11.63 -5.29 28.50
C LYS A 231 -11.08 -4.68 27.19
N TYR A 232 -9.77 -4.50 27.14
CA TYR A 232 -9.05 -4.11 25.92
C TYR A 232 -7.85 -5.02 25.70
N ASP A 233 -7.53 -5.33 24.45
CA ASP A 233 -6.43 -6.25 24.12
C ASP A 233 -5.06 -5.61 24.35
N GLU A 234 -4.85 -4.42 23.78
CA GLU A 234 -3.60 -3.65 23.93
C GLU A 234 -3.90 -2.17 24.13
N ALA A 235 -3.02 -1.47 24.85
CA ALA A 235 -3.13 -0.03 25.04
C ALA A 235 -3.00 0.69 23.68
N SER A 236 -3.86 1.66 23.43
CA SER A 236 -3.89 2.38 22.15
C SER A 236 -2.71 3.34 21.98
N ALA A 237 -2.16 3.80 23.10
CA ALA A 237 -0.91 4.53 23.24
C ALA A 237 -0.46 4.42 24.71
N VAL A 238 0.83 4.64 24.97
CA VAL A 238 1.36 4.78 26.33
C VAL A 238 2.10 6.11 26.39
N ILE A 239 1.74 6.94 27.37
CA ILE A 239 2.40 8.23 27.61
C ILE A 239 3.26 8.08 28.87
N HIS A 240 4.58 8.11 28.70
CA HIS A 240 5.49 7.95 29.81
C HIS A 240 5.65 9.26 30.59
N HIS A 241 6.08 9.13 31.84
CA HIS A 241 6.58 10.27 32.61
C HIS A 241 7.72 10.93 31.83
N TYR A 242 7.75 12.26 31.89
CA TYR A 242 8.72 13.05 31.14
C TYR A 242 9.33 14.12 32.02
N ASP A 243 10.57 13.91 32.47
CA ASP A 243 11.30 14.84 33.32
C ASP A 243 11.73 16.08 32.53
N SER A 244 10.91 17.13 32.55
CA SER A 244 11.23 18.39 31.87
C SER A 244 10.58 19.61 32.51
N MET A 245 11.38 20.67 32.68
CA MET A 245 10.89 21.98 33.10
C MET A 245 9.85 22.58 32.14
N SER A 246 9.83 22.14 30.88
CA SER A 246 8.83 22.59 29.90
C SER A 246 7.39 22.15 30.25
N LEU A 247 7.21 21.20 31.17
CA LEU A 247 5.89 20.87 31.72
C LEU A 247 5.32 22.02 32.56
N ILE A 248 6.17 22.78 33.25
CA ILE A 248 5.78 23.94 34.07
C ILE A 248 5.26 25.07 33.18
N ASP A 249 5.92 25.29 32.05
CA ASP A 249 5.53 26.30 31.05
C ASP A 249 4.35 25.86 30.17
N GLN A 250 3.78 24.66 30.42
CA GLN A 250 2.68 24.08 29.64
C GLN A 250 2.97 24.12 28.12
N SER A 251 4.18 23.73 27.76
CA SER A 251 4.60 23.72 26.36
C SER A 251 3.84 22.65 25.57
N ILE A 252 3.43 22.97 24.34
CA ILE A 252 2.91 21.99 23.39
C ILE A 252 4.11 21.29 22.75
N PHE A 253 4.48 20.13 23.27
CA PHE A 253 5.70 19.39 22.91
C PHE A 253 5.82 19.07 21.43
N THR A 254 4.72 18.72 20.75
CA THR A 254 4.72 18.43 19.31
C THR A 254 5.13 19.65 18.46
N LEU A 255 4.95 20.87 18.99
CA LEU A 255 5.40 22.11 18.37
C LEU A 255 6.78 22.54 18.87
N SER A 256 6.97 22.60 20.19
CA SER A 256 8.17 23.18 20.80
C SER A 256 9.38 22.24 20.81
N ARG A 257 9.13 20.92 20.84
CA ARG A 257 10.14 19.85 20.96
C ARG A 257 9.74 18.65 20.08
N PRO A 258 9.62 18.83 18.76
CA PRO A 258 9.03 17.83 17.86
C PRO A 258 9.77 16.48 17.86
N ASN A 259 11.06 16.47 18.18
CA ASN A 259 11.91 15.27 18.23
C ASN A 259 12.00 14.62 19.63
N SER A 260 11.25 15.11 20.62
CA SER A 260 11.22 14.50 21.95
C SER A 260 10.41 13.21 21.97
N ARG A 261 10.75 12.29 22.90
CA ARG A 261 9.97 11.06 23.13
C ARG A 261 8.49 11.36 23.37
N LEU A 262 8.20 12.33 24.24
CA LEU A 262 6.83 12.70 24.56
C LEU A 262 6.05 13.20 23.33
N ALA A 263 6.69 13.97 22.44
CA ALA A 263 6.08 14.37 21.17
C ALA A 263 5.79 13.17 20.25
N GLU A 264 6.68 12.17 20.22
CA GLU A 264 6.45 10.92 19.47
C GLU A 264 5.29 10.10 20.05
N GLU A 265 5.17 10.01 21.37
CA GLU A 265 4.07 9.32 22.05
C GLU A 265 2.72 10.01 21.75
N TYR A 266 2.67 11.35 21.76
CA TYR A 266 1.48 12.09 21.34
C TYR A 266 1.17 11.94 19.84
N ARG A 267 2.20 11.83 18.98
CA ARG A 267 2.01 11.47 17.56
C ARG A 267 1.41 10.07 17.41
N GLY A 268 1.85 9.12 18.23
CA GLY A 268 1.29 7.78 18.34
C GLY A 268 -0.18 7.79 18.74
N LEU A 269 -0.54 8.52 19.80
CA LEU A 269 -1.92 8.72 20.23
C LEU A 269 -2.78 9.34 19.11
N THR A 270 -2.29 10.40 18.48
CA THR A 270 -2.99 11.06 17.36
C THR A 270 -3.23 10.09 16.21
N LYS A 271 -2.25 9.24 15.89
CA LYS A 271 -2.39 8.19 14.87
C LYS A 271 -3.48 7.19 15.25
N SER A 272 -3.50 6.70 16.50
CA SER A 272 -4.53 5.77 16.98
C SER A 272 -5.95 6.37 16.90
N ILE A 273 -6.09 7.67 17.13
CA ILE A 273 -7.35 8.41 16.97
C ILE A 273 -7.76 8.49 15.50
N VAL A 274 -6.86 8.97 14.62
CA VAL A 274 -7.13 9.15 13.18
C VAL A 274 -7.52 7.82 12.52
N GLN A 275 -6.94 6.70 12.96
CA GLN A 275 -7.25 5.36 12.45
C GLN A 275 -8.69 4.90 12.68
N LEU A 276 -9.43 5.53 13.61
CA LEU A 276 -10.85 5.24 13.84
C LEU A 276 -11.78 6.10 12.98
N ASN A 277 -11.27 7.19 12.38
CA ASN A 277 -12.06 8.12 11.60
C ASN A 277 -12.00 7.81 10.11
N ILE A 278 -13.01 7.12 9.57
CA ILE A 278 -13.09 6.83 8.14
C ILE A 278 -13.41 8.06 7.28
N GLU A 279 -13.91 9.15 7.87
CA GLU A 279 -14.08 10.43 7.16
C GLU A 279 -12.72 11.10 6.90
N ASP A 280 -11.70 10.83 7.73
CA ASP A 280 -10.33 11.29 7.49
C ASP A 280 -9.65 10.39 6.46
N ARG A 281 -8.99 11.02 5.49
CA ARG A 281 -8.24 10.33 4.43
C ARG A 281 -7.22 9.33 4.98
N GLU A 282 -6.43 9.71 5.99
CA GLU A 282 -5.43 8.82 6.60
C GLU A 282 -6.11 7.66 7.36
N GLY A 283 -7.23 7.94 8.01
CA GLY A 283 -8.02 6.93 8.71
C GLY A 283 -8.64 5.90 7.76
N ALA A 284 -9.19 6.36 6.63
CA ALA A 284 -9.71 5.51 5.55
C ALA A 284 -8.60 4.61 4.97
N LEU A 285 -7.46 5.18 4.56
CA LEU A 285 -6.34 4.42 4.01
C LEU A 285 -5.82 3.38 5.00
N SER A 286 -5.65 3.76 6.28
CA SER A 286 -5.21 2.83 7.31
C SER A 286 -6.22 1.70 7.54
N SER A 287 -7.52 2.01 7.49
CA SER A 287 -8.59 1.00 7.62
C SER A 287 -8.57 0.01 6.45
N LEU A 288 -8.46 0.50 5.21
CA LEU A 288 -8.36 -0.35 4.02
C LEU A 288 -7.09 -1.22 4.04
N GLN A 289 -5.94 -0.68 4.41
CA GLN A 289 -4.69 -1.44 4.51
C GLN A 289 -4.72 -2.50 5.59
N ARG A 290 -5.32 -2.22 6.76
CA ARG A 290 -5.52 -3.21 7.83
C ARG A 290 -6.40 -4.34 7.34
N LEU A 291 -7.50 -4.03 6.68
CA LEU A 291 -8.40 -5.03 6.12
C LEU A 291 -7.70 -5.87 5.03
N ARG A 292 -6.96 -5.23 4.12
CA ARG A 292 -6.18 -5.93 3.09
C ARG A 292 -5.20 -6.93 3.69
N ARG A 293 -4.41 -6.52 4.68
CA ARG A 293 -3.47 -7.42 5.38
C ARG A 293 -4.21 -8.57 6.05
N HIS A 294 -5.36 -8.30 6.66
CA HIS A 294 -6.15 -9.37 7.26
C HIS A 294 -6.67 -10.37 6.21
N LEU A 295 -7.06 -9.90 5.01
CA LEU A 295 -7.48 -10.77 3.92
C LEU A 295 -6.32 -11.55 3.28
N GLU A 296 -5.14 -10.94 3.17
CA GLU A 296 -3.95 -11.57 2.56
C GLU A 296 -3.25 -12.55 3.50
N TYR A 297 -3.20 -12.26 4.80
CA TYR A 297 -2.43 -13.01 5.79
C TYR A 297 -3.27 -13.72 6.87
N GLY A 298 -4.57 -13.41 6.98
CA GLY A 298 -5.47 -13.95 8.01
C GLY A 298 -5.84 -15.43 7.82
N GLU A 299 -5.50 -16.04 6.69
CA GLU A 299 -5.59 -17.49 6.47
C GLU A 299 -4.23 -18.18 6.73
N GLY A 300 -3.73 -18.10 7.96
CA GLY A 300 -2.30 -18.38 8.24
C GLY A 300 -1.97 -19.11 9.54
N ARG A 301 -2.64 -20.23 9.88
CA ARG A 301 -2.01 -21.29 10.71
C ARG A 301 -2.19 -22.72 10.21
N ASN A 302 -2.94 -22.97 9.13
CA ASN A 302 -3.18 -24.34 8.64
C ASN A 302 -3.39 -24.50 7.12
N GLY A 303 -2.85 -23.61 6.28
CA GLY A 303 -2.52 -23.87 4.87
C GLY A 303 -3.62 -24.48 3.98
N ARG A 304 -4.89 -24.34 4.33
CA ARG A 304 -6.03 -24.80 3.54
C ARG A 304 -7.01 -23.64 3.43
N ARG A 305 -7.07 -23.02 2.25
CA ARG A 305 -8.28 -22.31 1.80
C ARG A 305 -9.43 -23.30 1.97
N ARG A 306 -10.29 -23.07 2.96
CA ARG A 306 -11.58 -23.78 3.00
C ARG A 306 -12.36 -23.22 1.82
N ALA A 307 -12.78 -24.08 0.91
CA ALA A 307 -13.74 -23.77 -0.14
C ALA A 307 -15.10 -23.29 0.42
N ASP A 308 -15.27 -23.29 1.75
CA ASP A 308 -16.40 -22.76 2.51
C ASP A 308 -16.04 -21.45 3.23
N SER A 309 -15.43 -20.48 2.55
CA SER A 309 -15.35 -19.11 3.10
C SER A 309 -16.78 -18.62 3.27
N LYS A 310 -17.20 -18.43 4.53
CA LYS A 310 -18.51 -17.83 4.86
C LYS A 310 -18.75 -16.59 3.98
N PRO A 311 -19.99 -16.36 3.52
CA PRO A 311 -20.35 -15.08 2.89
C PRO A 311 -19.80 -13.94 3.74
N TRP A 312 -19.18 -12.97 3.09
CA TRP A 312 -18.51 -11.84 3.73
C TRP A 312 -19.44 -11.16 4.73
N ASP A 313 -18.92 -10.73 5.89
CA ASP A 313 -19.73 -10.01 6.85
C ASP A 313 -20.25 -8.72 6.19
N THR A 314 -21.57 -8.55 6.15
CA THR A 314 -22.28 -7.38 5.63
C THR A 314 -21.70 -6.07 6.17
N LYS A 315 -21.15 -6.09 7.39
CA LYS A 315 -20.45 -4.93 7.98
C LYS A 315 -19.21 -4.51 7.20
N THR A 316 -18.42 -5.47 6.71
CA THR A 316 -17.20 -5.17 5.95
C THR A 316 -17.54 -4.51 4.62
N ILE A 317 -18.55 -5.03 3.91
CA ILE A 317 -19.01 -4.44 2.65
C ILE A 317 -19.56 -3.03 2.89
N GLY A 318 -20.41 -2.85 3.93
CA GLY A 318 -20.94 -1.54 4.29
C GLY A 318 -19.85 -0.50 4.58
N LEU A 319 -18.78 -0.90 5.28
CA LEU A 319 -17.61 -0.05 5.54
C LEU A 319 -16.90 0.37 4.25
N LEU A 320 -16.69 -0.57 3.31
CA LEU A 320 -16.01 -0.29 2.04
C LEU A 320 -16.84 0.66 1.17
N ASP A 321 -18.15 0.45 1.09
CA ASP A 321 -19.06 1.29 0.34
C ASP A 321 -19.13 2.70 0.94
N GLU A 322 -19.11 2.81 2.27
CA GLU A 322 -19.06 4.09 2.97
C GLU A 322 -17.76 4.86 2.69
N ILE A 323 -16.60 4.19 2.77
CA ILE A 323 -15.30 4.78 2.43
C ILE A 323 -15.30 5.24 0.96
N GLY A 324 -15.75 4.41 0.04
CA GLY A 324 -15.83 4.75 -1.39
C GLY A 324 -16.73 5.95 -1.66
N ARG A 325 -17.86 6.06 -0.95
CA ARG A 325 -18.77 7.21 -1.05
C ARG A 325 -18.12 8.50 -0.53
N ILE A 326 -17.48 8.46 0.64
CA ILE A 326 -16.87 9.64 1.27
C ILE A 326 -15.67 10.15 0.44
N HIS A 327 -14.81 9.24 -0.01
CA HIS A 327 -13.55 9.55 -0.67
C HIS A 327 -13.58 9.34 -2.18
N SER A 328 -14.76 9.47 -2.81
CA SER A 328 -14.95 9.23 -4.25
C SER A 328 -14.06 10.09 -5.16
N ALA A 329 -13.60 11.25 -4.68
CA ALA A 329 -12.70 12.14 -5.40
C ALA A 329 -11.20 11.91 -5.08
N ASP A 330 -10.86 10.97 -4.20
CA ASP A 330 -9.47 10.66 -3.85
C ASP A 330 -9.01 9.39 -4.57
N GLY A 331 -8.17 9.58 -5.59
CA GLY A 331 -7.76 8.46 -6.44
C GLY A 331 -6.83 7.45 -5.76
N GLU A 332 -6.07 7.83 -4.73
CA GLU A 332 -5.27 6.88 -3.96
C GLU A 332 -6.18 6.01 -3.08
N VAL A 333 -7.18 6.61 -2.42
CA VAL A 333 -8.16 5.85 -1.63
C VAL A 333 -8.92 4.88 -2.52
N ALA A 334 -9.40 5.33 -3.68
CA ALA A 334 -10.09 4.49 -4.67
C ALA A 334 -9.20 3.33 -5.16
N TRP A 335 -7.92 3.60 -5.43
CA TRP A 335 -6.95 2.54 -5.78
C TRP A 335 -6.80 1.50 -4.67
N VAL A 336 -6.56 1.93 -3.43
CA VAL A 336 -6.40 0.99 -2.29
C VAL A 336 -7.71 0.22 -2.07
N LEU A 337 -8.85 0.86 -2.20
CA LEU A 337 -10.18 0.24 -2.13
C LEU A 337 -10.35 -0.86 -3.20
N ALA A 338 -9.96 -0.59 -4.45
CA ALA A 338 -9.92 -1.60 -5.51
C ALA A 338 -9.02 -2.78 -5.14
N THR A 339 -7.87 -2.54 -4.48
CA THR A 339 -7.01 -3.64 -4.02
C THR A 339 -7.70 -4.55 -3.01
N VAL A 340 -8.50 -3.98 -2.11
CA VAL A 340 -9.28 -4.74 -1.13
C VAL A 340 -10.40 -5.54 -1.82
N TYR A 341 -11.17 -4.92 -2.73
CA TYR A 341 -12.23 -5.63 -3.45
C TYR A 341 -11.71 -6.83 -4.26
N LYS A 342 -10.51 -6.74 -4.83
CA LYS A 342 -9.87 -7.89 -5.49
C LYS A 342 -9.48 -9.01 -4.54
N SER A 343 -8.96 -8.67 -3.36
CA SER A 343 -8.70 -9.67 -2.32
C SER A 343 -9.99 -10.35 -1.85
N LEU A 344 -11.13 -9.67 -1.95
CA LEU A 344 -12.48 -10.23 -1.72
C LEU A 344 -13.07 -10.96 -2.94
N GLY A 345 -12.42 -10.92 -4.11
CA GLY A 345 -12.95 -11.50 -5.35
C GLY A 345 -14.18 -10.76 -5.92
N ASN A 346 -14.44 -9.52 -5.47
CA ASN A 346 -15.56 -8.70 -5.97
C ASN A 346 -15.12 -7.89 -7.19
N LEU A 347 -15.20 -8.52 -8.37
CA LEU A 347 -14.74 -7.93 -9.64
C LEU A 347 -15.50 -6.65 -10.03
N SER A 348 -16.80 -6.57 -9.74
CA SER A 348 -17.62 -5.42 -10.10
C SER A 348 -17.24 -4.18 -9.31
N ASN A 349 -17.10 -4.30 -7.98
CA ASN A 349 -16.70 -3.17 -7.14
C ASN A 349 -15.21 -2.84 -7.31
N GLU A 350 -14.36 -3.84 -7.59
CA GLU A 350 -12.98 -3.58 -8.01
C GLU A 350 -12.95 -2.68 -9.25
N LEU A 351 -13.72 -3.02 -10.29
CA LEU A 351 -13.75 -2.24 -11.54
C LEU A 351 -14.25 -0.81 -11.30
N ASN A 352 -15.31 -0.64 -10.51
CA ASN A 352 -15.84 0.68 -10.16
C ASN A 352 -14.78 1.52 -9.45
N ALA A 353 -14.13 0.97 -8.41
CA ALA A 353 -13.08 1.68 -7.68
C ALA A 353 -11.84 2.01 -8.55
N LEU A 354 -11.50 1.16 -9.53
CA LEU A 354 -10.44 1.47 -10.51
C LEU A 354 -10.85 2.62 -11.45
N ASN A 355 -12.12 2.68 -11.86
CA ASN A 355 -12.64 3.78 -12.66
C ASN A 355 -12.65 5.10 -11.86
N ASP A 356 -13.04 5.04 -10.59
CA ASP A 356 -13.02 6.20 -9.68
C ASP A 356 -11.58 6.70 -9.50
N ALA A 357 -10.61 5.79 -9.33
CA ALA A 357 -9.19 6.15 -9.22
C ALA A 357 -8.68 6.92 -10.46
N LEU A 358 -8.98 6.44 -11.66
CA LEU A 358 -8.59 7.10 -12.91
C LEU A 358 -9.33 8.43 -13.12
N THR A 359 -10.62 8.49 -12.78
CA THR A 359 -11.43 9.71 -12.86
C THR A 359 -10.91 10.79 -11.91
N ALA A 360 -10.43 10.41 -10.73
CA ALA A 360 -9.77 11.29 -9.77
C ALA A 360 -8.31 11.64 -10.12
N GLY A 361 -7.81 11.21 -11.29
CA GLY A 361 -6.47 11.54 -11.79
C GLY A 361 -5.34 10.64 -11.29
N TYR A 362 -5.63 9.55 -10.59
CA TYR A 362 -4.63 8.58 -10.14
C TYR A 362 -4.25 7.60 -11.27
N ASN A 363 -3.62 8.16 -12.31
CA ASN A 363 -3.26 7.48 -13.56
C ASN A 363 -1.89 6.80 -13.46
N SER A 364 -1.83 5.67 -12.76
CA SER A 364 -0.60 4.87 -12.66
C SER A 364 -0.68 3.59 -13.49
N ALA A 365 0.48 3.09 -13.93
CA ALA A 365 0.59 1.82 -14.67
C ALA A 365 -0.09 0.65 -13.94
N ASN A 366 0.02 0.59 -12.60
CA ASN A 366 -0.62 -0.45 -11.80
C ASN A 366 -2.15 -0.42 -11.86
N VAL A 367 -2.75 0.77 -11.90
CA VAL A 367 -4.20 0.95 -11.98
C VAL A 367 -4.70 0.45 -13.33
N HIS A 368 -4.06 0.92 -14.42
CA HIS A 368 -4.40 0.49 -15.78
C HIS A 368 -4.20 -1.02 -15.97
N LEU A 369 -3.04 -1.57 -15.59
CA LEU A 369 -2.76 -3.00 -15.74
C LEU A 369 -3.79 -3.86 -15.00
N ARG A 370 -4.17 -3.43 -13.79
CA ARG A 370 -5.16 -4.14 -12.99
C ARG A 370 -6.55 -4.04 -13.59
N ARG A 371 -6.94 -2.86 -14.08
CA ARG A 371 -8.21 -2.66 -14.77
C ARG A 371 -8.30 -3.49 -16.05
N ALA A 372 -7.22 -3.55 -16.83
CA ALA A 372 -7.12 -4.41 -17.99
C ALA A 372 -7.38 -5.88 -17.66
N PHE A 373 -6.73 -6.44 -16.63
CA PHE A 373 -6.96 -7.84 -16.24
C PHE A 373 -8.40 -8.10 -15.77
N ASN A 374 -8.99 -7.17 -15.01
CA ASN A 374 -10.40 -7.26 -14.63
C ASN A 374 -11.32 -7.23 -15.86
N LEU A 375 -11.10 -6.30 -16.80
CA LEU A 375 -11.86 -6.18 -18.05
C LEU A 375 -11.72 -7.42 -18.95
N MET A 376 -10.51 -7.98 -19.06
CA MET A 376 -10.27 -9.23 -19.80
C MET A 376 -11.07 -10.40 -19.21
N SER A 377 -11.16 -10.51 -17.88
CA SER A 377 -11.96 -11.55 -17.22
C SER A 377 -13.46 -11.43 -17.52
N GLN A 378 -13.92 -10.24 -17.92
CA GLN A 378 -15.29 -9.94 -18.33
C GLN A 378 -15.46 -9.92 -19.87
N SER A 379 -14.48 -10.40 -20.64
CA SER A 379 -14.49 -10.38 -22.12
C SER A 379 -14.56 -8.96 -22.74
N ARG A 380 -14.22 -7.91 -21.99
CA ARG A 380 -14.19 -6.50 -22.47
C ARG A 380 -12.82 -6.15 -23.05
N VAL A 381 -12.46 -6.87 -24.12
CA VAL A 381 -11.09 -6.90 -24.67
C VAL A 381 -10.63 -5.53 -25.22
N ALA A 382 -11.53 -4.78 -25.87
CA ALA A 382 -11.18 -3.47 -26.44
C ALA A 382 -10.76 -2.46 -25.36
N GLU A 383 -11.50 -2.38 -24.26
CA GLU A 383 -11.18 -1.47 -23.16
C GLU A 383 -9.92 -1.91 -22.40
N ALA A 384 -9.75 -3.23 -22.23
CA ALA A 384 -8.52 -3.76 -21.64
C ALA A 384 -7.30 -3.43 -22.49
N ARG A 385 -7.42 -3.49 -23.82
CA ARG A 385 -6.36 -3.10 -24.74
C ARG A 385 -5.95 -1.65 -24.54
N ASP A 386 -6.90 -0.73 -24.43
CA ASP A 386 -6.61 0.70 -24.22
C ASP A 386 -5.83 0.93 -22.91
N ASP A 387 -6.19 0.22 -21.84
CA ASP A 387 -5.45 0.26 -20.58
C ASP A 387 -4.02 -0.28 -20.71
N LEU A 388 -3.83 -1.41 -21.38
CA LEU A 388 -2.50 -1.99 -21.56
C LEU A 388 -1.61 -1.08 -22.42
N LEU A 389 -2.19 -0.42 -23.43
CA LEU A 389 -1.47 0.60 -24.21
C LEU A 389 -1.07 1.79 -23.34
N ALA A 390 -1.92 2.23 -22.40
CA ALA A 390 -1.57 3.27 -21.45
C ALA A 390 -0.40 2.84 -20.53
N VAL A 391 -0.34 1.57 -20.12
CA VAL A 391 0.81 1.02 -19.37
C VAL A 391 2.09 1.10 -20.20
N VAL A 392 2.04 0.66 -21.46
CA VAL A 392 3.21 0.68 -22.35
C VAL A 392 3.67 2.11 -22.68
N ALA A 393 2.74 3.06 -22.78
CA ALA A 393 3.05 4.45 -23.11
C ALA A 393 3.59 5.29 -21.94
N SER A 394 3.45 4.82 -20.69
CA SER A 394 3.87 5.57 -19.50
C SER A 394 5.38 5.48 -19.24
N GLU A 395 6.03 6.63 -19.00
CA GLU A 395 7.47 6.70 -18.66
C GLU A 395 7.79 6.11 -17.28
N THR A 396 6.80 6.10 -16.38
CA THR A 396 6.93 5.64 -14.99
C THR A 396 6.64 4.15 -14.80
N THR A 397 6.34 3.44 -15.90
CA THR A 397 5.99 2.03 -15.87
C THR A 397 7.19 1.19 -15.45
N ARG A 398 7.01 0.36 -14.41
CA ARG A 398 8.08 -0.50 -13.93
C ARG A 398 8.24 -1.73 -14.84
N PRO A 399 9.44 -2.32 -14.92
CA PRO A 399 9.70 -3.49 -15.75
C PRO A 399 8.72 -4.65 -15.55
N ILE A 400 8.32 -4.91 -14.31
CA ILE A 400 7.36 -6.00 -14.01
C ILE A 400 5.96 -5.73 -14.59
N GLU A 401 5.50 -4.49 -14.52
CA GLU A 401 4.21 -4.08 -15.10
C GLU A 401 4.27 -4.12 -16.62
N LEU A 402 5.39 -3.66 -17.19
CA LEU A 402 5.62 -3.67 -18.62
C LEU A 402 5.60 -5.09 -19.19
N THR A 403 6.34 -6.03 -18.58
CA THR A 403 6.34 -7.44 -18.98
C THR A 403 4.93 -8.02 -18.96
N SER A 404 4.18 -7.83 -17.87
CA SER A 404 2.80 -8.29 -17.77
C SER A 404 1.87 -7.64 -18.80
N ALA A 405 2.07 -6.36 -19.11
CA ALA A 405 1.27 -5.66 -20.10
C ALA A 405 1.53 -6.17 -21.52
N ILE A 406 2.79 -6.45 -21.86
CA ILE A 406 3.17 -7.01 -23.16
C ILE A 406 2.58 -8.41 -23.32
N GLU A 407 2.69 -9.27 -22.31
CA GLU A 407 2.09 -10.61 -22.37
C GLU A 407 0.59 -10.56 -22.58
N ALA A 408 -0.11 -9.66 -21.88
CA ALA A 408 -1.54 -9.47 -22.04
C ALA A 408 -1.90 -8.91 -23.44
N LEU A 409 -1.16 -7.91 -23.93
CA LEU A 409 -1.37 -7.33 -25.27
C LEU A 409 -1.19 -8.38 -26.36
N ARG A 410 -0.16 -9.23 -26.27
CA ARG A 410 0.09 -10.30 -27.24
C ARG A 410 -1.07 -11.28 -27.37
N ALA A 411 -1.83 -11.48 -26.29
CA ALA A 411 -2.99 -12.37 -26.31
C ALA A 411 -4.21 -11.75 -26.99
N ILE A 412 -4.27 -10.42 -27.13
CA ILE A 412 -5.49 -9.70 -27.54
C ILE A 412 -5.32 -8.72 -28.71
N ASP A 413 -4.10 -8.30 -29.02
CA ASP A 413 -3.75 -7.33 -30.05
C ASP A 413 -2.70 -7.91 -31.01
N PRO A 414 -3.07 -8.22 -32.26
CA PRO A 414 -2.12 -8.67 -33.29
C PRO A 414 -1.01 -7.66 -33.60
N ASP A 415 -1.25 -6.36 -33.37
CA ASP A 415 -0.32 -5.26 -33.65
C ASP A 415 0.37 -4.71 -32.38
N TRP A 416 0.40 -5.49 -31.28
CA TRP A 416 0.99 -5.12 -29.99
C TRP A 416 2.39 -4.50 -30.09
N TYR A 417 3.21 -4.98 -31.03
CA TYR A 417 4.59 -4.56 -31.23
C TYR A 417 4.71 -3.08 -31.62
N ARG A 418 3.72 -2.51 -32.33
CA ARG A 418 3.76 -1.10 -32.76
C ARG A 418 3.77 -0.13 -31.59
N ALA A 419 3.04 -0.45 -30.53
CA ALA A 419 2.99 0.37 -29.33
C ALA A 419 4.32 0.39 -28.58
N LEU A 420 5.09 -0.70 -28.67
CA LEU A 420 6.39 -0.83 -28.04
C LEU A 420 7.49 -0.07 -28.77
N GLU A 421 7.44 0.05 -30.09
CA GLU A 421 8.47 0.78 -30.85
C GLU A 421 8.66 2.23 -30.40
N VAL A 422 7.60 2.83 -29.86
CA VAL A 422 7.58 4.21 -29.36
C VAL A 422 7.46 4.29 -27.83
N SER A 423 7.56 3.15 -27.12
CA SER A 423 7.38 3.10 -25.67
C SER A 423 8.57 3.75 -24.96
N PRO A 424 8.34 4.81 -24.15
CA PRO A 424 9.41 5.40 -23.36
C PRO A 424 9.86 4.47 -22.21
N ALA A 425 8.99 3.57 -21.74
CA ALA A 425 9.33 2.61 -20.70
C ALA A 425 10.46 1.66 -21.12
N LEU A 426 10.54 1.31 -22.41
CA LEU A 426 11.64 0.52 -22.95
C LEU A 426 12.96 1.29 -23.01
N LEU A 427 12.90 2.62 -23.04
CA LEU A 427 14.11 3.44 -23.15
C LEU A 427 14.88 3.54 -21.84
N ASN A 428 14.23 3.28 -20.71
CA ASN A 428 14.77 3.46 -19.35
C ASN A 428 15.10 2.13 -18.65
N LEU A 429 15.18 1.02 -19.39
CA LEU A 429 15.44 -0.29 -18.82
C LEU A 429 16.90 -0.45 -18.38
N GLU A 430 17.10 -1.05 -17.21
CA GLU A 430 18.42 -1.48 -16.76
C GLU A 430 18.76 -2.87 -17.31
N SER A 431 20.06 -3.20 -17.34
CA SER A 431 20.54 -4.50 -17.84
C SER A 431 19.93 -5.70 -17.11
N SER A 432 19.54 -5.55 -15.83
CA SER A 432 18.87 -6.58 -15.03
C SER A 432 17.45 -6.90 -15.51
N ASP A 433 16.75 -5.91 -16.07
CA ASP A 433 15.36 -6.03 -16.49
C ASP A 433 15.19 -6.78 -17.81
N LEU A 434 16.24 -6.75 -18.64
CA LEU A 434 16.26 -7.38 -19.96
C LEU A 434 16.05 -8.89 -19.91
N SER A 435 16.39 -9.52 -18.78
CA SER A 435 16.19 -10.97 -18.59
C SER A 435 14.74 -11.41 -18.68
N ARG A 436 13.82 -10.68 -18.03
CA ARG A 436 12.40 -11.00 -18.05
C ARG A 436 11.74 -10.58 -19.36
N LEU A 437 12.20 -9.46 -19.91
CA LEU A 437 11.66 -8.91 -21.13
C LEU A 437 12.03 -9.76 -22.36
N SER A 438 13.24 -10.33 -22.39
CA SER A 438 13.70 -11.20 -23.48
C SER A 438 12.81 -12.42 -23.66
N GLU A 439 12.38 -13.05 -22.56
CA GLU A 439 11.47 -14.20 -22.61
C GLU A 439 10.13 -13.88 -23.29
N VAL A 440 9.65 -12.63 -23.17
CA VAL A 440 8.38 -12.20 -23.77
C VAL A 440 8.58 -11.70 -25.21
N LEU A 441 9.63 -10.94 -25.47
CA LEU A 441 9.89 -10.33 -26.78
C LEU A 441 10.42 -11.34 -27.80
N MET A 442 11.31 -12.25 -27.38
CA MET A 442 12.01 -13.16 -28.28
C MET A 442 11.19 -14.43 -28.60
N THR A 443 9.87 -14.34 -28.64
CA THR A 443 8.98 -15.46 -29.00
C THR A 443 8.54 -15.42 -30.47
N GLU A 444 8.57 -14.25 -31.10
CA GLU A 444 8.12 -14.04 -32.48
C GLU A 444 8.96 -12.98 -33.21
N THR A 445 8.83 -12.90 -34.53
CA THR A 445 9.70 -12.08 -35.38
C THR A 445 9.62 -10.58 -35.03
N ASN A 446 8.42 -10.04 -34.84
CA ASN A 446 8.27 -8.61 -34.53
C ASN A 446 8.83 -8.26 -33.15
N GLY A 447 8.66 -9.15 -32.17
CA GLY A 447 9.27 -8.99 -30.85
C GLY A 447 10.80 -9.09 -30.89
N LEU A 448 11.38 -9.95 -31.74
CA LEU A 448 12.82 -9.99 -31.98
C LEU A 448 13.36 -8.68 -32.56
N LYS A 449 12.63 -8.03 -33.48
CA LYS A 449 13.01 -6.71 -34.03
C LYS A 449 13.09 -5.64 -32.93
N ILE A 450 12.19 -5.69 -31.95
CA ILE A 450 12.22 -4.81 -30.78
C ILE A 450 13.39 -5.17 -29.85
N ALA A 451 13.56 -6.46 -29.56
CA ALA A 451 14.67 -6.95 -28.73
C ALA A 451 16.03 -6.54 -29.31
N TYR A 452 16.19 -6.60 -30.64
CA TYR A 452 17.40 -6.15 -31.34
C TYR A 452 17.73 -4.69 -31.01
N LYS A 453 16.77 -3.77 -31.19
CA LYS A 453 16.94 -2.34 -30.89
C LYS A 453 17.32 -2.09 -29.43
N ILE A 454 16.71 -2.83 -28.50
CA ILE A 454 16.97 -2.70 -27.05
C ILE A 454 18.39 -3.17 -26.71
N PHE A 455 18.77 -4.37 -27.17
CA PHE A 455 20.08 -4.93 -26.89
C PHE A 455 21.20 -4.14 -27.57
N GLU A 456 21.02 -3.71 -28.81
CA GLU A 456 21.97 -2.87 -29.53
C GLU A 456 22.23 -1.56 -28.77
N ARG A 457 21.16 -0.87 -28.36
CA ARG A 457 21.29 0.36 -27.57
C ARG A 457 21.97 0.11 -26.22
N SER A 458 21.67 -1.00 -25.56
CA SER A 458 22.31 -1.38 -24.29
C SER A 458 23.81 -1.63 -24.47
N LEU A 459 24.24 -2.21 -25.61
CA LEU A 459 25.64 -2.43 -25.92
C LEU A 459 26.38 -1.14 -26.24
N ILE A 460 25.72 -0.18 -26.91
CA ILE A 460 26.30 1.14 -27.24
C ILE A 460 26.49 1.99 -25.97
N ASN A 461 25.51 2.02 -25.08
CA ASN A 461 25.50 2.95 -23.94
C ASN A 461 26.37 2.51 -22.76
N ASN A 462 26.80 1.25 -22.72
CA ASN A 462 27.42 0.66 -21.53
C ASN A 462 28.87 0.24 -21.82
N GLU A 463 29.79 1.23 -21.88
CA GLU A 463 31.22 1.02 -22.17
C GLU A 463 31.96 0.13 -21.15
N GLN A 464 31.36 -0.17 -19.98
CA GLN A 464 32.04 -0.88 -18.87
C GLN A 464 31.37 -2.17 -18.38
N ALA A 465 30.28 -2.67 -18.97
CA ALA A 465 29.62 -3.89 -18.45
C ALA A 465 29.74 -5.09 -19.42
N THR A 466 30.71 -5.95 -19.11
CA THR A 466 30.71 -7.41 -19.27
C THR A 466 29.40 -8.04 -18.74
N ASN A 467 28.27 -7.83 -19.41
CA ASN A 467 27.07 -8.61 -19.14
C ASN A 467 26.93 -9.66 -20.24
N ASP A 468 27.51 -10.83 -20.00
CA ASP A 468 27.44 -11.99 -20.90
C ASP A 468 26.00 -12.29 -21.32
N PHE A 469 25.02 -11.99 -20.45
CA PHE A 469 23.61 -12.08 -20.77
C PHE A 469 23.22 -11.24 -22.00
N VAL A 470 23.57 -9.94 -22.01
CA VAL A 470 23.20 -9.01 -23.09
C VAL A 470 23.87 -9.40 -24.40
N ARG A 471 25.17 -9.73 -24.34
CA ARG A 471 25.92 -10.20 -25.53
C ARG A 471 25.31 -11.49 -26.09
N ASN A 472 25.05 -12.46 -25.23
CA ASN A 472 24.47 -13.73 -25.65
C ASN A 472 23.08 -13.52 -26.25
N HIS A 473 22.20 -12.74 -25.62
CA HIS A 473 20.85 -12.51 -26.14
C HIS A 473 20.83 -11.66 -27.41
N PHE A 474 21.78 -10.75 -27.59
CA PHE A 474 21.94 -10.05 -28.86
C PHE A 474 22.32 -11.01 -30.00
N ALA A 475 23.29 -11.92 -29.75
CA ALA A 475 23.64 -12.97 -30.71
C ALA A 475 22.46 -13.88 -31.05
N LEU A 476 21.71 -14.33 -30.04
CA LEU A 476 20.50 -15.13 -30.24
C LEU A 476 19.46 -14.37 -31.08
N THR A 477 19.31 -13.05 -30.85
CA THR A 477 18.39 -12.20 -31.60
C THR A 477 18.78 -12.07 -33.07
N LEU A 478 20.08 -11.84 -33.36
CA LEU A 478 20.60 -11.77 -34.73
C LEU A 478 20.34 -13.07 -35.50
N ILE A 479 20.63 -14.23 -34.87
CA ILE A 479 20.41 -15.54 -35.49
C ILE A 479 18.91 -15.79 -35.70
N GLY A 480 18.06 -15.47 -34.72
CA GLY A 480 16.59 -15.61 -34.82
C GLY A 480 15.93 -14.68 -35.84
N LEU A 481 16.61 -13.59 -36.24
CA LEU A 481 16.23 -12.70 -37.34
C LEU A 481 16.87 -13.10 -38.69
N GLY A 482 17.70 -14.13 -38.72
CA GLY A 482 18.41 -14.57 -39.93
C GLY A 482 19.57 -13.66 -40.35
N GLN A 483 20.03 -12.76 -39.48
CA GLN A 483 21.19 -11.88 -39.68
C GLN A 483 22.49 -12.62 -39.38
N PHE A 484 22.74 -13.70 -40.14
CA PHE A 484 23.82 -14.64 -39.86
C PHE A 484 25.22 -14.03 -40.01
N ALA A 485 25.43 -13.14 -40.98
CA ALA A 485 26.70 -12.45 -41.17
C ALA A 485 27.05 -11.57 -39.96
N ASP A 486 26.07 -10.78 -39.50
CA ASP A 486 26.23 -9.92 -38.33
C ASP A 486 26.43 -10.73 -37.06
N ALA A 487 25.70 -11.86 -36.90
CA ALA A 487 25.87 -12.77 -35.77
C ALA A 487 27.28 -13.36 -35.71
N VAL A 488 27.82 -13.83 -36.85
CA VAL A 488 29.20 -14.35 -36.93
C VAL A 488 30.18 -13.25 -36.52
N SER A 489 30.09 -12.07 -37.14
CA SER A 489 30.99 -10.95 -36.85
C SER A 489 30.91 -10.46 -35.41
N PHE A 490 29.73 -10.54 -34.79
CA PHE A 490 29.51 -10.09 -33.41
C PHE A 490 30.03 -11.09 -32.37
N ILE A 491 29.83 -12.39 -32.60
CA ILE A 491 30.25 -13.44 -31.65
C ILE A 491 31.77 -13.58 -31.64
N SER A 492 32.42 -13.66 -32.81
CA SER A 492 33.88 -13.68 -32.90
C SER A 492 34.39 -13.32 -34.30
N SER A 493 35.52 -12.61 -34.37
CA SER A 493 36.27 -12.37 -35.60
C SER A 493 37.20 -13.54 -36.00
N ASP A 494 37.51 -14.44 -35.07
CA ASP A 494 38.37 -15.61 -35.30
C ASP A 494 37.81 -16.87 -34.60
N ARG A 495 37.69 -17.96 -35.36
CA ARG A 495 37.30 -19.27 -34.83
C ARG A 495 38.29 -19.78 -33.78
N SER A 496 39.58 -19.50 -33.95
CA SER A 496 40.64 -19.97 -33.05
C SER A 496 40.51 -19.31 -31.67
N GLU A 497 40.24 -18.01 -31.65
CA GLU A 497 39.98 -17.26 -30.42
C GLU A 497 38.73 -17.79 -29.70
N LEU A 498 37.65 -18.04 -30.45
CA LEU A 498 36.39 -18.56 -29.90
C LEU A 498 36.58 -19.92 -29.21
N VAL A 499 37.28 -20.85 -29.86
CA VAL A 499 37.57 -22.17 -29.29
C VAL A 499 38.52 -22.08 -28.10
N SER A 500 39.48 -21.15 -28.13
CA SER A 500 40.40 -20.93 -27.00
C SER A 500 39.71 -20.36 -25.76
N GLY A 501 38.62 -19.59 -25.95
CA GLY A 501 37.80 -19.03 -24.87
C GLY A 501 36.95 -20.06 -24.13
N GLY A 502 36.62 -21.19 -24.78
CA GLY A 502 35.95 -22.33 -24.14
C GLY A 502 34.48 -22.14 -23.73
N ASP A 503 33.82 -21.08 -24.20
CA ASP A 503 32.39 -20.84 -23.93
C ASP A 503 31.51 -21.65 -24.89
N THR A 504 31.08 -22.83 -24.43
CA THR A 504 30.29 -23.78 -25.22
C THR A 504 29.01 -23.17 -25.83
N PRO A 505 28.17 -22.41 -25.09
CA PRO A 505 27.08 -21.63 -25.67
C PRO A 505 27.48 -20.71 -26.84
N ALA A 506 28.55 -19.92 -26.69
CA ALA A 506 29.01 -19.03 -27.76
C ALA A 506 29.50 -19.80 -28.99
N ILE A 507 30.23 -20.90 -28.80
CA ILE A 507 30.69 -21.79 -29.88
C ILE A 507 29.50 -22.40 -30.63
N PHE A 508 28.48 -22.87 -29.91
CA PHE A 508 27.27 -23.41 -30.51
C PHE A 508 26.53 -22.35 -31.34
N ASN A 509 26.31 -21.16 -30.78
CA ASN A 509 25.61 -20.08 -31.47
C ASN A 509 26.39 -19.60 -32.71
N PHE A 510 27.72 -19.51 -32.63
CA PHE A 510 28.57 -19.21 -33.79
C PHE A 510 28.42 -20.27 -34.88
N ALA A 511 28.45 -21.56 -34.52
CA ALA A 511 28.31 -22.65 -35.48
C ALA A 511 26.95 -22.61 -36.20
N MET A 512 25.88 -22.26 -35.48
CA MET A 512 24.54 -22.10 -36.07
C MET A 512 24.45 -20.87 -36.98
N ALA A 513 25.06 -19.74 -36.59
CA ALA A 513 25.13 -18.55 -37.42
C ALA A 513 25.89 -18.83 -38.72
N GLU A 514 27.05 -19.48 -38.62
CA GLU A 514 27.88 -19.82 -39.77
C GLU A 514 27.20 -20.83 -40.69
N TRP A 515 26.43 -21.78 -40.14
CA TRP A 515 25.59 -22.65 -40.95
C TRP A 515 24.54 -21.85 -41.75
N GLY A 516 23.85 -20.91 -41.11
CA GLY A 516 22.91 -20.02 -41.79
C GLY A 516 23.56 -19.16 -42.89
N LEU A 517 24.80 -18.73 -42.67
CA LEU A 517 25.56 -17.92 -43.64
C LEU A 517 26.01 -18.72 -44.86
N ASN A 518 26.59 -19.90 -44.63
CA ASN A 518 27.25 -20.70 -45.67
C ASN A 518 26.31 -21.74 -46.32
N GLY A 519 25.15 -22.00 -45.72
CA GLY A 519 24.20 -23.04 -46.15
C GLY A 519 24.60 -24.46 -45.75
N THR A 520 25.81 -24.66 -45.21
CA THR A 520 26.32 -25.97 -44.76
C THR A 520 26.85 -25.89 -43.32
N PRO A 521 26.66 -26.92 -42.48
CA PRO A 521 27.15 -26.91 -41.09
C PRO A 521 28.68 -26.84 -41.02
N PRO A 522 29.26 -26.11 -40.05
CA PRO A 522 30.70 -26.14 -39.80
C PRO A 522 31.09 -27.37 -38.99
N TYR A 523 31.29 -28.50 -39.68
CA TYR A 523 31.53 -29.81 -39.06
C TYR A 523 32.70 -29.85 -38.06
N GLU A 524 33.74 -29.03 -38.23
CA GLU A 524 34.86 -28.93 -37.28
C GLU A 524 34.40 -28.42 -35.89
N LEU A 525 33.58 -27.37 -35.86
CA LEU A 525 33.02 -26.83 -34.61
C LEU A 525 32.01 -27.79 -33.98
N ILE A 526 31.21 -28.46 -34.81
CA ILE A 526 30.29 -29.51 -34.34
C ILE A 526 31.07 -30.65 -33.67
N THR A 527 32.16 -31.12 -34.30
CA THR A 527 33.03 -32.16 -33.75
C THR A 527 33.64 -31.73 -32.41
N TYR A 528 34.08 -30.48 -32.32
CA TYR A 528 34.59 -29.91 -31.07
C TYR A 528 33.51 -29.90 -29.96
N LEU A 529 32.28 -29.45 -30.26
CA LEU A 529 31.18 -29.41 -29.31
C LEU A 529 30.79 -30.80 -28.82
N VAL A 530 30.76 -31.81 -29.71
CA VAL A 530 30.53 -33.21 -29.35
C VAL A 530 31.67 -33.76 -28.48
N SER A 531 32.93 -33.43 -28.79
CA SER A 531 34.08 -33.87 -27.99
C SER A 531 34.15 -33.21 -26.62
N SER A 532 33.55 -32.03 -26.48
CA SER A 532 33.47 -31.25 -25.24
C SER A 532 32.26 -31.64 -24.39
N ASP A 533 31.40 -32.55 -24.87
CA ASP A 533 30.30 -33.10 -24.08
C ASP A 533 30.86 -33.91 -22.89
N LYS A 534 30.69 -33.35 -21.69
CA LYS A 534 31.16 -33.96 -20.45
C LYS A 534 30.34 -35.19 -20.05
N LYS A 535 29.21 -35.47 -20.70
CA LYS A 535 28.26 -36.56 -20.38
C LYS A 535 27.84 -36.60 -18.91
N GLU A 536 27.94 -35.47 -18.21
CA GLU A 536 27.59 -35.34 -16.80
C GLU A 536 26.06 -35.29 -16.65
N ILE A 537 25.55 -35.98 -15.63
CA ILE A 537 24.13 -35.94 -15.22
C ILE A 537 23.94 -34.78 -14.24
N SER A 538 24.42 -33.58 -14.59
CA SER A 538 24.11 -32.36 -13.85
C SER A 538 22.71 -31.88 -14.30
N PRO A 539 21.92 -31.20 -13.45
CA PRO A 539 20.62 -30.68 -13.87
C PRO A 539 20.79 -29.64 -14.99
N HIS A 540 20.63 -30.09 -16.23
CA HIS A 540 20.63 -29.26 -17.42
C HIS A 540 19.19 -29.05 -17.93
N GLY A 541 18.92 -27.86 -18.44
CA GLY A 541 17.61 -27.49 -19.00
C GLY A 541 17.34 -28.12 -20.37
N ALA A 542 16.08 -28.10 -20.80
CA ALA A 542 15.67 -28.68 -22.09
C ALA A 542 16.40 -28.07 -23.31
N ASN A 543 16.73 -26.77 -23.27
CA ASN A 543 17.53 -26.10 -24.29
C ASN A 543 18.91 -26.78 -24.50
N TYR A 544 19.62 -27.04 -23.41
CA TYR A 544 20.95 -27.64 -23.45
C TYR A 544 20.92 -29.00 -24.14
N PHE A 545 19.93 -29.83 -23.79
CA PHE A 545 19.75 -31.14 -24.42
C PHE A 545 19.33 -31.05 -25.88
N GLN A 546 18.54 -30.05 -26.27
CA GLN A 546 18.21 -29.80 -27.68
C GLN A 546 19.44 -29.38 -28.49
N CYS A 547 20.31 -28.51 -27.94
CA CYS A 547 21.58 -28.14 -28.57
C CYS A 547 22.48 -29.36 -28.81
N LEU A 548 22.67 -30.21 -27.79
CA LEU A 548 23.49 -31.42 -27.93
C LEU A 548 22.88 -32.42 -28.91
N ALA A 549 21.55 -32.60 -28.87
CA ALA A 549 20.87 -33.43 -29.86
C ALA A 549 21.18 -32.99 -31.29
N LEU A 550 21.29 -31.68 -31.53
CA LEU A 550 21.58 -31.14 -32.85
C LEU A 550 23.04 -31.42 -33.25
N CYS A 551 23.99 -31.21 -32.34
CA CYS A 551 25.40 -31.50 -32.58
C CYS A 551 25.66 -32.98 -32.89
N TYR A 552 25.05 -33.90 -32.11
CA TYR A 552 25.16 -35.33 -32.36
C TYR A 552 24.48 -35.75 -33.66
N ALA A 553 23.32 -35.16 -33.99
CA ALA A 553 22.65 -35.43 -35.26
C ALA A 553 23.52 -34.98 -36.45
N LEU A 554 24.17 -33.82 -36.36
CA LEU A 554 25.08 -33.32 -37.40
C LEU A 554 26.41 -34.08 -37.50
N SER A 555 26.73 -34.92 -36.50
CA SER A 555 27.88 -35.83 -36.48
C SER A 555 27.52 -37.27 -36.84
N ASP A 556 26.32 -37.49 -37.39
CA ASP A 556 25.77 -38.79 -37.77
C ASP A 556 25.59 -39.82 -36.62
N ASP A 557 25.59 -39.37 -35.36
CA ASP A 557 25.24 -40.20 -34.20
C ASP A 557 23.78 -39.98 -33.79
N TYR A 558 22.88 -40.52 -34.61
CA TYR A 558 21.43 -40.40 -34.39
C TYR A 558 20.94 -41.10 -33.12
N THR A 559 21.69 -42.10 -32.62
CA THR A 559 21.31 -42.83 -31.40
C THR A 559 21.48 -41.95 -30.18
N THR A 560 22.64 -41.30 -30.04
CA THR A 560 22.90 -40.36 -28.96
C THR A 560 22.04 -39.11 -29.10
N ALA A 561 21.83 -38.62 -30.32
CA ALA A 561 20.93 -37.49 -30.57
C ALA A 561 19.49 -37.74 -30.06
N ARG A 562 18.92 -38.92 -30.34
CA ARG A 562 17.59 -39.30 -29.81
C ARG A 562 17.55 -39.43 -28.30
N SER A 563 18.62 -39.93 -27.68
CA SER A 563 18.75 -39.96 -26.22
C SER A 563 18.66 -38.54 -25.63
N TYR A 564 19.34 -37.57 -26.25
CA TYR A 564 19.26 -36.18 -25.84
C TYR A 564 17.90 -35.53 -26.10
N ILE A 565 17.21 -35.86 -27.19
CA ILE A 565 15.81 -35.45 -27.41
C ILE A 565 14.91 -35.96 -26.26
N ALA A 566 15.07 -37.22 -25.85
CA ALA A 566 14.32 -37.78 -24.72
C ALA A 566 14.66 -37.11 -23.38
N ASN A 567 15.92 -36.73 -23.18
CA ASN A 567 16.34 -35.93 -22.01
C ASN A 567 15.71 -34.54 -22.02
N ALA A 568 15.70 -33.86 -23.18
CA ALA A 568 15.06 -32.56 -23.34
C ALA A 568 13.58 -32.61 -22.96
N LYS A 569 12.84 -33.63 -23.43
CA LYS A 569 11.43 -33.84 -23.07
C LYS A 569 11.21 -34.07 -21.56
N ARG A 570 12.14 -34.77 -20.90
CA ARG A 570 12.08 -35.03 -19.44
C ARG A 570 12.43 -33.80 -18.60
N SER A 571 13.23 -32.88 -19.13
CA SER A 571 13.66 -31.66 -18.45
C SER A 571 12.74 -30.46 -18.68
N LEU A 572 11.56 -30.64 -19.27
CA LEU A 572 10.59 -29.56 -19.48
C LEU A 572 9.98 -29.13 -18.14
N GLY A 573 10.18 -27.87 -17.78
CA GLY A 573 9.58 -27.22 -16.62
C GLY A 573 8.44 -26.26 -16.98
N PRO A 574 7.83 -25.60 -15.98
CA PRO A 574 6.93 -24.47 -16.22
C PRO A 574 7.70 -23.26 -16.75
N GLY A 575 7.04 -22.44 -17.58
CA GLY A 575 7.63 -21.22 -18.15
C GLY A 575 8.03 -21.36 -19.62
N ARG A 576 8.72 -20.35 -20.15
CA ARG A 576 9.23 -20.36 -21.51
C ARG A 576 10.63 -20.94 -21.56
N ILE A 577 10.94 -21.61 -22.66
CA ILE A 577 12.20 -22.30 -22.90
C ILE A 577 12.76 -21.78 -24.21
N PHE A 578 14.05 -21.44 -24.25
CA PHE A 578 14.67 -21.08 -25.52
C PHE A 578 14.84 -22.33 -26.37
N SER A 579 14.28 -22.34 -27.58
CA SER A 579 14.45 -23.42 -28.55
C SER A 579 15.57 -23.07 -29.51
N SER A 580 16.66 -23.85 -29.51
CA SER A 580 17.76 -23.73 -30.48
C SER A 580 17.35 -24.23 -31.88
N TRP A 581 16.21 -24.91 -31.99
CA TRP A 581 15.65 -25.37 -33.28
C TRP A 581 15.01 -24.24 -34.08
N ARG A 582 14.40 -23.25 -33.41
CA ARG A 582 13.79 -22.07 -34.04
C ARG A 582 14.40 -20.73 -33.63
N TYR A 583 15.38 -20.73 -32.72
CA TYR A 583 16.06 -19.54 -32.18
C TYR A 583 15.14 -18.53 -31.48
N ARG A 584 14.15 -19.03 -30.72
CA ARG A 584 13.14 -18.23 -30.01
C ARG A 584 12.71 -18.90 -28.70
N TYR A 585 12.19 -18.11 -27.77
CA TYR A 585 11.50 -18.64 -26.60
C TYR A 585 10.15 -19.22 -27.00
N VAL A 586 9.84 -20.40 -26.46
CA VAL A 586 8.63 -21.16 -26.72
C VAL A 586 8.01 -21.64 -25.42
N ASP A 587 6.70 -21.86 -25.43
CA ASP A 587 6.05 -22.61 -24.35
C ASP A 587 6.41 -24.10 -24.41
N ARG A 588 5.92 -24.84 -23.41
CA ARG A 588 6.19 -26.27 -23.27
C ARG A 588 5.72 -27.07 -24.49
N ASP A 589 4.53 -26.78 -25.00
CA ASP A 589 3.91 -27.58 -26.06
C ASP A 589 4.64 -27.33 -27.38
N SER A 590 4.96 -26.08 -27.69
CA SER A 590 5.79 -25.69 -28.84
C SER A 590 7.20 -26.29 -28.77
N MET A 591 7.80 -26.41 -27.58
CA MET A 591 9.10 -27.09 -27.42
C MET A 591 9.01 -28.60 -27.70
N ILE A 592 7.88 -29.24 -27.34
CA ILE A 592 7.64 -30.65 -27.67
C ILE A 592 7.53 -30.80 -29.18
N GLU A 593 6.78 -29.91 -29.85
CA GLU A 593 6.65 -29.89 -31.31
C GLU A 593 8.01 -29.76 -32.00
N ASP A 594 8.87 -28.85 -31.51
CA ASP A 594 10.24 -28.67 -32.03
C ASP A 594 11.08 -29.96 -31.88
N LEU A 595 11.02 -30.61 -30.72
CA LEU A 595 11.76 -31.85 -30.46
C LEU A 595 11.24 -33.01 -31.33
N GLU A 596 9.97 -33.03 -31.66
CA GLU A 596 9.36 -34.03 -32.56
C GLU A 596 9.68 -33.77 -34.03
N GLU A 597 9.68 -32.51 -34.45
CA GLU A 597 10.13 -32.13 -35.79
C GLU A 597 11.61 -32.46 -36.00
N MET A 598 12.42 -32.22 -34.98
CA MET A 598 13.82 -32.62 -34.95
C MET A 598 13.94 -34.14 -35.12
N ASP A 599 13.26 -34.97 -34.32
CA ASP A 599 13.34 -36.44 -34.47
C ASP A 599 12.86 -36.93 -35.85
N ARG A 600 11.81 -36.31 -36.41
CA ARG A 600 11.38 -36.59 -37.80
C ARG A 600 12.46 -36.25 -38.82
N SER A 601 13.17 -35.13 -38.64
CA SER A 601 14.28 -34.71 -39.50
C SER A 601 15.46 -35.69 -39.43
N LEU A 602 15.75 -36.24 -38.25
CA LEU A 602 16.74 -37.32 -38.06
C LEU A 602 16.33 -38.59 -38.83
N GLN A 603 15.05 -38.97 -38.78
CA GLN A 603 14.55 -40.14 -39.53
C GLN A 603 14.65 -39.98 -41.05
N ALA A 604 14.46 -38.76 -41.54
CA ALA A 604 14.53 -38.43 -42.95
C ALA A 604 15.97 -38.27 -43.48
N GLY A 605 16.98 -38.22 -42.60
CA GLY A 605 18.37 -37.93 -42.98
C GLY A 605 18.58 -36.51 -43.51
N GLN A 606 17.66 -35.59 -43.23
CA GLN A 606 17.71 -34.20 -43.67
C GLN A 606 17.53 -33.26 -42.47
N ILE A 607 18.63 -32.97 -41.78
CA ILE A 607 18.61 -32.08 -40.62
C ILE A 607 18.62 -30.64 -41.11
N LYS A 608 17.46 -29.99 -41.09
CA LYS A 608 17.33 -28.57 -41.45
C LYS A 608 16.41 -27.83 -40.45
N PRO A 609 16.99 -27.22 -39.41
CA PRO A 609 16.24 -26.41 -38.46
C PRO A 609 15.43 -25.27 -39.14
N PRO A 610 14.20 -24.98 -38.68
CA PRO A 610 13.36 -23.91 -39.22
C PRO A 610 14.02 -22.53 -39.23
N PHE A 611 14.88 -22.22 -38.26
CA PHE A 611 15.53 -20.90 -38.19
C PHE A 611 16.40 -20.59 -39.43
N LEU A 612 16.86 -21.62 -40.16
CA LEU A 612 17.62 -21.46 -41.41
C LEU A 612 16.76 -20.98 -42.58
N ASN A 613 15.43 -21.11 -42.48
CA ASN A 613 14.48 -20.65 -43.50
C ASN A 613 13.95 -19.24 -43.22
N SER A 614 14.40 -18.58 -42.14
CA SER A 614 13.99 -17.21 -41.80
C SER A 614 14.34 -16.27 -42.97
N ASN A 615 13.34 -15.58 -43.52
CA ASN A 615 13.55 -14.64 -44.61
C ASN A 615 14.58 -13.57 -44.23
N ARG A 616 15.54 -13.30 -45.13
CA ARG A 616 16.46 -12.15 -45.06
C ARG A 616 15.67 -10.85 -45.27
N GLU A 617 14.91 -10.41 -44.28
CA GLU A 617 14.44 -9.03 -44.26
C GLU A 617 15.59 -8.15 -43.72
N TYR A 618 16.07 -7.22 -44.56
CA TYR A 618 17.08 -6.25 -44.14
C TYR A 618 16.51 -5.35 -43.04
N LEU A 619 17.25 -5.18 -41.93
CA LEU A 619 16.86 -4.39 -40.75
C LEU A 619 17.14 -2.88 -40.90
N HIS A 620 17.31 -2.38 -42.13
CA HIS A 620 17.64 -0.97 -42.41
C HIS A 620 16.41 -0.10 -42.62
#